data_AF-A0A3P7IST3-F1
#
_entry.id   AF-A0A3P7IST3-F1
#
_cell.length_a   1.000
_cell.length_b   1.000
_cell.length_c   1.000
_cell.angle_alpha   90.00
_cell.angle_beta   90.00
_cell.angle_gamma   90.00
#
_symmetry.space_group_name_H-M   'P 1'
#
loop_
_entity.id
_entity.type
_entity.pdbx_description
1 polymer ?
#
loop_
_entity_poly.entity_id
_entity_poly.type
_entity_poly.pdbx_seq_one_letter_code
_entity_poly.pdbx_strand_id
1 'polypeptide(L)'
;MGGPAARTPLPIGIQRIKSEPDMDISSLFSNRYAYENEAYEMGYSVERVASVEQLASALRRYLFATVHWIEALFSLAQMENVAEKVAVLKSVFAPYTILCQAARTAQIGDTTILQPYPLQLSRDMDVICLCNRTTIPRQPPRHLLETNLLANNLVPRVLDDLVAPMRKLSLSEAEIVVLSALVVLDPDSPGLSESSSLALSQLRDRVQNALFQLIRENSSALHTVTSRFGNILLLLPPLA
;
A
#
# COMPACT_ATOMS: atom_id res chain seq x y z
N MET A 1 -65.09 -15.22 -29.52
CA MET A 1 -63.95 -16.00 -30.04
C MET A 1 -62.71 -15.12 -29.99
N GLY A 2 -61.93 -15.20 -28.92
CA GLY A 2 -60.65 -14.50 -28.76
C GLY A 2 -59.82 -15.28 -27.76
N GLY A 3 -58.86 -16.07 -28.26
CA GLY A 3 -58.06 -17.00 -27.47
C GLY A 3 -57.03 -16.29 -26.57
N PRO A 4 -56.45 -17.01 -25.58
CA PRO A 4 -55.53 -16.40 -24.63
C PRO A 4 -54.17 -16.13 -25.29
N ALA A 5 -53.65 -14.91 -25.11
CA ALA A 5 -52.31 -14.53 -25.54
C ALA A 5 -51.25 -15.35 -24.77
N ALA A 6 -50.40 -16.05 -25.51
CA ALA A 6 -49.29 -16.82 -24.97
C ALA A 6 -48.28 -15.92 -24.28
N ARG A 7 -47.97 -16.21 -23.01
CA ARG A 7 -46.81 -15.65 -22.31
C ARG A 7 -45.55 -16.27 -22.89
N THR A 8 -44.75 -15.48 -23.61
CA THR A 8 -43.39 -15.88 -24.00
C THR A 8 -42.49 -15.85 -22.75
N PRO A 9 -41.82 -16.97 -22.40
CA PRO A 9 -40.80 -16.95 -21.37
C PRO A 9 -39.55 -16.25 -21.91
N LEU A 10 -39.02 -15.28 -21.17
CA LEU A 10 -37.74 -14.64 -21.49
C LEU A 10 -36.63 -15.70 -21.48
N PRO A 11 -35.60 -15.60 -22.36
CA PRO A 11 -34.51 -16.56 -22.41
C PRO A 11 -33.78 -16.65 -21.07
N ILE A 12 -33.53 -17.88 -20.63
CA ILE A 12 -32.66 -18.25 -19.52
C ILE A 12 -31.24 -17.80 -19.91
N GLY A 13 -30.74 -16.71 -19.35
CA GLY A 13 -29.36 -16.30 -19.67
C GLY A 13 -28.95 -14.88 -19.29
N ILE A 14 -29.85 -14.01 -18.85
CA ILE A 14 -29.45 -12.73 -18.25
C ILE A 14 -29.63 -12.88 -16.75
N GLN A 15 -28.65 -13.52 -16.08
CA GLN A 15 -28.44 -13.22 -14.67
C GLN A 15 -28.24 -11.70 -14.62
N ARG A 16 -29.22 -10.98 -14.06
CA ARG A 16 -28.96 -9.63 -13.56
C ARG A 16 -27.71 -9.78 -12.71
N ILE A 17 -26.60 -9.21 -13.16
CA ILE A 17 -25.47 -8.92 -12.29
C ILE A 17 -26.14 -8.25 -11.10
N LYS A 18 -26.19 -8.94 -9.95
CA LYS A 18 -26.58 -8.29 -8.71
C LYS A 18 -25.60 -7.13 -8.65
N SER A 19 -26.12 -5.91 -8.77
CA SER A 19 -25.36 -4.74 -8.35
C SER A 19 -24.92 -5.08 -6.93
N GLU A 20 -23.64 -5.38 -6.77
CA GLU A 20 -23.07 -5.49 -5.44
C GLU A 20 -23.50 -4.21 -4.72
N PRO A 21 -24.19 -4.31 -3.58
CA PRO A 21 -24.69 -3.13 -2.90
C PRO A 21 -23.49 -2.20 -2.74
N ASP A 22 -23.63 -0.94 -3.19
CA ASP A 22 -22.56 0.06 -3.13
C ASP A 22 -21.86 -0.06 -1.78
N MET A 23 -20.66 -0.64 -1.80
CA MET A 23 -19.93 -0.96 -0.59
C MET A 23 -19.49 0.38 -0.01
N ASP A 24 -20.22 0.85 0.99
CA ASP A 24 -19.85 2.06 1.71
C ASP A 24 -18.47 1.81 2.32
N ILE A 25 -17.48 2.66 1.98
CA ILE A 25 -16.11 2.59 2.48
C ILE A 25 -16.10 2.64 4.01
N SER A 26 -17.10 3.30 4.62
CA SER A 26 -17.30 3.35 6.07
C SER A 26 -17.51 1.96 6.69
N SER A 27 -18.07 1.01 5.93
CA SER A 27 -18.26 -0.38 6.36
C SER A 27 -16.95 -1.11 6.62
N LEU A 28 -15.84 -0.70 5.99
CA LEU A 28 -14.51 -1.27 6.22
C LEU A 28 -14.04 -1.09 7.67
N PHE A 29 -14.47 -0.01 8.32
CA PHE A 29 -14.16 0.30 9.72
C PHE A 29 -15.23 -0.21 10.69
N SER A 30 -16.45 -0.43 10.22
CA SER A 30 -17.60 -0.81 11.06
C SER A 30 -17.85 -2.32 11.12
N ASN A 31 -17.43 -3.08 10.10
CA ASN A 31 -17.64 -4.53 10.03
C ASN A 31 -16.37 -5.27 9.59
N ARG A 32 -15.47 -5.49 10.55
CA ARG A 32 -14.19 -6.17 10.32
C ARG A 32 -14.36 -7.61 9.79
N TYR A 33 -15.41 -8.31 10.21
CA TYR A 33 -15.68 -9.70 9.83
C TYR A 33 -16.11 -9.86 8.37
N ALA A 34 -16.65 -8.81 7.75
CA ALA A 34 -17.09 -8.88 6.35
C ALA A 34 -15.94 -9.17 5.37
N TYR A 35 -14.69 -8.93 5.79
CA TYR A 35 -13.54 -8.96 4.88
C TYR A 35 -12.34 -9.77 5.40
N GLU A 36 -12.51 -10.54 6.50
CA GLU A 36 -11.43 -11.40 7.03
C GLU A 36 -10.90 -12.41 6.00
N ASN A 37 -11.77 -12.92 5.13
CA ASN A 37 -11.40 -13.85 4.07
C ASN A 37 -10.53 -13.22 2.97
N GLU A 38 -10.48 -11.90 2.87
CA GLU A 38 -9.62 -11.17 1.92
C GLU A 38 -8.25 -10.82 2.51
N ALA A 39 -8.05 -11.02 3.82
CA ALA A 39 -6.80 -10.72 4.53
C ALA A 39 -5.82 -11.90 4.53
N TYR A 40 -5.48 -12.42 3.35
CA TYR A 40 -4.46 -13.48 3.23
C TYR A 40 -3.06 -12.97 3.64
N GLU A 41 -2.16 -13.90 3.97
CA GLU A 41 -0.77 -13.58 4.31
C GLU A 41 -0.06 -12.97 3.09
N MET A 42 0.49 -11.75 3.25
CA MET A 42 1.20 -11.08 2.17
C MET A 42 2.53 -11.79 1.88
N GLY A 43 2.77 -12.11 0.62
CA GLY A 43 4.02 -12.71 0.16
C GLY A 43 4.53 -12.02 -1.10
N TYR A 44 5.84 -11.89 -1.20
CA TYR A 44 6.50 -11.18 -2.30
C TYR A 44 7.53 -12.11 -2.94
N SER A 45 7.47 -12.24 -4.26
CA SER A 45 8.43 -13.00 -5.06
C SER A 45 8.39 -12.54 -6.51
N VAL A 46 9.43 -12.91 -7.26
CA VAL A 46 9.59 -12.56 -8.68
C VAL A 46 9.24 -13.80 -9.50
N GLU A 47 7.97 -14.15 -9.52
CA GLU A 47 7.51 -15.37 -10.20
C GLU A 47 6.87 -15.06 -11.55
N ARG A 48 5.81 -14.25 -11.55
CA ARG A 48 4.95 -14.03 -12.71
C ARG A 48 4.43 -12.61 -12.79
N VAL A 49 4.26 -12.12 -14.01
CA VAL A 49 3.56 -10.85 -14.27
C VAL A 49 2.09 -11.00 -13.84
N ALA A 50 1.57 -9.97 -13.16
CA ALA A 50 0.20 -9.92 -12.70
C ALA A 50 -0.80 -9.86 -13.86
N SER A 51 -1.91 -10.59 -13.72
CA SER A 51 -3.16 -10.32 -14.46
C SER A 51 -3.92 -9.14 -13.86
N VAL A 52 -4.97 -8.67 -14.54
CA VAL A 52 -5.86 -7.60 -14.03
C VAL A 52 -6.51 -8.02 -12.70
N GLU A 53 -6.97 -9.27 -12.62
CA GLU A 53 -7.59 -9.81 -11.41
C GLU A 53 -6.61 -9.87 -10.24
N GLN A 54 -5.36 -10.27 -10.53
CA GLN A 54 -4.30 -10.32 -9.51
C GLN A 54 -3.85 -8.94 -9.06
N LEU A 55 -3.79 -7.95 -9.96
CA LEU A 55 -3.52 -6.56 -9.60
C LEU A 55 -4.64 -6.01 -8.70
N ALA A 56 -5.90 -6.19 -9.09
CA ALA A 56 -7.05 -5.76 -8.30
C ALA A 56 -7.08 -6.45 -6.92
N SER A 57 -6.79 -7.76 -6.87
CA SER A 57 -6.69 -8.50 -5.61
C SER A 57 -5.58 -7.97 -4.70
N ALA A 58 -4.40 -7.66 -5.24
CA ALA A 58 -3.32 -7.05 -4.47
C ALA A 58 -3.71 -5.68 -3.91
N LEU A 59 -4.36 -4.83 -4.71
CA LEU A 59 -4.83 -3.51 -4.26
C LEU A 59 -5.89 -3.61 -3.16
N ARG A 60 -6.84 -4.54 -3.26
CA ARG A 60 -7.78 -4.84 -2.15
C ARG A 60 -7.03 -5.25 -0.90
N ARG A 61 -6.01 -6.11 -1.02
CA ARG A 61 -5.22 -6.54 0.13
C ARG A 61 -4.44 -5.39 0.77
N TYR A 62 -3.90 -4.46 -0.03
CA TYR A 62 -3.28 -3.23 0.49
C TYR A 62 -4.31 -2.33 1.18
N LEU A 63 -5.52 -2.21 0.64
CA LEU A 63 -6.60 -1.41 1.23
C LEU A 63 -6.92 -1.89 2.66
N PHE A 64 -7.08 -3.20 2.85
CA PHE A 64 -7.32 -3.75 4.19
C PHE A 64 -6.13 -3.54 5.13
N ALA A 65 -4.90 -3.64 4.63
CA ALA A 65 -3.74 -3.31 5.44
C ALA A 65 -3.74 -1.83 5.86
N THR A 66 -4.08 -0.90 4.97
CA THR A 66 -4.22 0.52 5.31
C THR A 66 -5.33 0.74 6.35
N VAL A 67 -6.48 0.08 6.20
CA VAL A 67 -7.57 0.13 7.19
C VAL A 67 -7.09 -0.33 8.57
N HIS A 68 -6.35 -1.44 8.65
CA HIS A 68 -5.79 -1.92 9.91
C HIS A 68 -4.77 -0.96 10.52
N TRP A 69 -3.94 -0.34 9.69
CA TRP A 69 -3.01 0.70 10.14
C TRP A 69 -3.76 1.92 10.72
N ILE A 70 -4.79 2.39 10.02
CA ILE A 70 -5.62 3.52 10.47
C ILE A 70 -6.30 3.15 11.79
N GLU A 71 -6.93 1.98 11.91
CA GLU A 71 -7.55 1.52 13.16
C GLU A 71 -6.56 1.51 14.33
N ALA A 72 -5.37 0.94 14.13
CA ALA A 72 -4.36 0.86 15.17
C ALA A 72 -3.87 2.26 15.62
N LEU A 73 -3.57 3.14 14.66
CA LEU A 73 -3.05 4.48 14.94
C LEU A 73 -4.11 5.41 15.52
N PHE A 74 -5.35 5.34 15.04
CA PHE A 74 -6.47 6.09 15.61
C PHE A 74 -6.80 5.61 17.01
N SER A 75 -6.75 4.30 17.27
CA SER A 75 -6.88 3.77 18.64
C SER A 75 -5.79 4.33 19.57
N LEU A 76 -4.53 4.40 19.10
CA LEU A 76 -3.42 5.01 19.86
C LEU A 76 -3.61 6.52 20.08
N ALA A 77 -4.28 7.21 19.17
CA ALA A 77 -4.62 8.62 19.27
C ALA A 77 -5.96 8.88 20.00
N GLN A 78 -6.66 7.83 20.46
CA GLN A 78 -7.97 7.90 21.10
C GLN A 78 -9.05 8.53 20.20
N MET A 79 -9.00 8.22 18.91
CA MET A 79 -9.91 8.72 17.88
C MET A 79 -10.83 7.59 17.39
N GLU A 80 -12.14 7.80 17.45
CA GLU A 80 -13.13 6.76 17.08
C GLU A 80 -13.99 7.15 15.87
N ASN A 81 -13.89 8.39 15.39
CA ASN A 81 -14.75 8.89 14.31
C ASN A 81 -14.49 8.17 12.97
N VAL A 82 -15.46 7.37 12.53
CA VAL A 82 -15.37 6.60 11.28
C VAL A 82 -15.27 7.49 10.05
N ALA A 83 -15.94 8.64 10.02
CA ALA A 83 -15.87 9.55 8.88
C ALA A 83 -14.45 10.11 8.69
N GLU A 84 -13.76 10.41 9.80
CA GLU A 84 -12.36 10.84 9.78
C GLU A 84 -11.40 9.70 9.40
N LYS A 85 -11.67 8.47 9.83
CA LYS A 85 -10.92 7.28 9.37
C LYS A 85 -11.03 7.09 7.86
N VAL A 86 -12.24 7.27 7.31
CA VAL A 86 -12.48 7.22 5.85
C VAL A 86 -11.79 8.38 5.12
N ALA A 87 -11.78 9.58 5.71
CA ALA A 87 -11.08 10.74 5.16
C ALA A 87 -9.57 10.46 5.03
N VAL A 88 -8.92 9.99 6.10
CA VAL A 88 -7.50 9.62 6.08
C VAL A 88 -7.24 8.50 5.08
N LEU A 89 -8.09 7.46 5.06
CA LEU A 89 -7.95 6.34 4.11
C LEU A 89 -7.87 6.81 2.66
N LYS A 90 -8.71 7.78 2.27
CA LYS A 90 -8.72 8.33 0.91
C LYS A 90 -7.42 9.07 0.57
N SER A 91 -6.82 9.77 1.53
CA SER A 91 -5.56 10.49 1.34
C SER A 91 -4.36 9.54 1.30
N VAL A 92 -4.33 8.54 2.19
CA VAL A 92 -3.10 7.76 2.44
C VAL A 92 -3.02 6.43 1.71
N PHE A 93 -4.12 5.94 1.10
CA PHE A 93 -4.12 4.62 0.46
C PHE A 93 -3.09 4.49 -0.68
N ALA A 94 -3.02 5.50 -1.55
CA ALA A 94 -2.04 5.53 -2.64
C ALA A 94 -0.59 5.59 -2.13
N PRO A 95 -0.17 6.57 -1.30
CA PRO A 95 1.20 6.63 -0.80
C PRO A 95 1.59 5.39 0.02
N TYR A 96 0.66 4.83 0.81
CA TYR A 96 0.91 3.60 1.57
C TYR A 96 1.17 2.40 0.65
N THR A 97 0.34 2.24 -0.40
CA THR A 97 0.49 1.15 -1.37
C THR A 97 1.83 1.24 -2.10
N ILE A 98 2.20 2.45 -2.54
CA ILE A 98 3.47 2.71 -3.22
C ILE A 98 4.65 2.40 -2.27
N LEU A 99 4.60 2.87 -1.02
CA LEU A 99 5.63 2.58 -0.02
C LEU A 99 5.83 1.06 0.15
N CYS A 100 4.74 0.31 0.34
CA CYS A 100 4.80 -1.14 0.53
C CYS A 100 5.41 -1.84 -0.69
N GLN A 101 4.97 -1.48 -1.90
CA GLN A 101 5.51 -2.02 -3.13
C GLN A 101 6.99 -1.71 -3.29
N ALA A 102 7.39 -0.46 -3.07
CA ALA A 102 8.77 -0.02 -3.22
C ALA A 102 9.70 -0.71 -2.21
N ALA A 103 9.33 -0.69 -0.92
CA ALA A 103 10.14 -1.26 0.15
C ALA A 103 10.34 -2.78 -0.04
N ARG A 104 9.27 -3.51 -0.37
CA ARG A 104 9.34 -4.97 -0.54
C ARG A 104 10.10 -5.35 -1.81
N THR A 105 9.95 -4.58 -2.88
CA THR A 105 10.75 -4.74 -4.11
C THR A 105 12.23 -4.46 -3.87
N ALA A 106 12.56 -3.49 -3.01
CA ALA A 106 13.93 -3.18 -2.65
C ALA A 106 14.59 -4.35 -1.89
N GLN A 107 13.87 -5.00 -0.98
CA GLN A 107 14.38 -6.10 -0.16
C GLN A 107 14.59 -7.42 -0.93
N ILE A 108 13.74 -7.73 -1.92
CA ILE A 108 13.88 -8.98 -2.70
C ILE A 108 15.15 -9.00 -3.55
N GLY A 109 15.54 -7.85 -4.11
CA GLY A 109 16.76 -7.75 -4.91
C GLY A 109 18.05 -8.05 -4.13
N ASP A 110 17.99 -7.98 -2.79
CA ASP A 110 19.11 -8.21 -1.88
C ASP A 110 19.20 -9.68 -1.42
N THR A 111 18.10 -10.45 -1.49
CA THR A 111 18.04 -11.83 -0.99
C THR A 111 18.54 -12.88 -1.99
N THR A 112 18.72 -12.53 -3.26
CA THR A 112 19.32 -13.40 -4.28
C THR A 112 20.85 -13.52 -4.18
N ILE A 113 21.48 -12.83 -3.20
CA ILE A 113 22.94 -12.81 -2.99
C ILE A 113 23.49 -14.12 -2.39
N LEU A 114 22.63 -15.08 -2.02
CA LEU A 114 23.03 -16.43 -1.58
C LEU A 114 23.42 -17.39 -2.73
N GLN A 115 23.51 -16.92 -3.98
CA GLN A 115 24.11 -17.71 -5.05
C GLN A 115 25.64 -17.48 -5.13
N PRO A 116 26.44 -18.52 -5.41
CA PRO A 116 27.90 -18.50 -5.31
C PRO A 116 28.63 -17.61 -6.34
N TYR A 117 27.87 -16.84 -7.14
CA TYR A 117 28.40 -15.82 -8.03
C TYR A 117 27.63 -14.52 -7.78
N PRO A 118 28.29 -13.41 -7.39
CA PRO A 118 27.68 -12.10 -7.40
C PRO A 118 27.50 -11.68 -8.86
N LEU A 119 26.49 -12.22 -9.53
CA LEU A 119 25.94 -11.58 -10.71
C LEU A 119 25.38 -10.26 -10.23
N GLN A 120 25.82 -9.20 -10.88
CA GLN A 120 25.43 -7.80 -10.70
C GLN A 120 23.94 -7.57 -11.08
N LEU A 121 23.08 -8.54 -10.81
CA LEU A 121 21.66 -8.60 -11.15
C LEU A 121 20.79 -7.82 -10.15
N SER A 122 21.30 -7.56 -8.94
CA SER A 122 20.57 -6.87 -7.86
C SER A 122 20.25 -5.40 -8.15
N ARG A 123 20.93 -4.76 -9.11
CA ARG A 123 20.64 -3.35 -9.49
C ARG A 123 19.55 -3.19 -10.54
N ASP A 124 19.34 -4.19 -11.40
CA ASP A 124 18.53 -4.06 -12.61
C ASP A 124 17.24 -4.89 -12.55
N MET A 125 16.72 -5.12 -11.34
CA MET A 125 15.37 -5.66 -11.19
C MET A 125 14.35 -4.59 -11.55
N ASP A 126 13.93 -4.64 -12.81
CA ASP A 126 13.06 -3.66 -13.47
C ASP A 126 11.57 -4.03 -13.37
N VAL A 127 11.20 -4.52 -12.18
CA VAL A 127 9.85 -5.00 -11.85
C VAL A 127 9.49 -4.56 -10.44
N ILE A 128 8.21 -4.23 -10.23
CA ILE A 128 7.63 -4.02 -8.90
C ILE A 128 7.01 -5.34 -8.42
N CYS A 129 7.26 -5.72 -7.17
CA CYS A 129 6.67 -6.90 -6.54
C CYS A 129 5.38 -6.53 -5.80
N LEU A 130 4.34 -7.33 -5.97
CA LEU A 130 3.05 -7.21 -5.29
C LEU A 130 2.94 -8.22 -4.15
N CYS A 131 2.02 -7.94 -3.21
CA CYS A 131 1.79 -8.74 -1.99
C CYS A 131 1.17 -10.13 -2.22
N ASN A 132 0.91 -10.51 -3.46
CA ASN A 132 0.39 -11.82 -3.87
C ASN A 132 1.36 -12.58 -4.78
N ARG A 133 2.69 -12.36 -4.62
CA ARG A 133 3.73 -13.08 -5.37
C ARG A 133 3.67 -12.87 -6.89
N THR A 134 3.11 -11.74 -7.32
CA THR A 134 3.10 -11.31 -8.71
C THR A 134 3.90 -10.04 -8.90
N THR A 135 4.22 -9.72 -10.14
CA THR A 135 5.06 -8.57 -10.48
C THR A 135 4.43 -7.68 -11.55
N ILE A 136 4.87 -6.42 -11.58
CA ILE A 136 4.55 -5.45 -12.61
C ILE A 136 5.87 -5.04 -13.27
N PRO A 137 6.09 -5.34 -14.56
CA PRO A 137 7.30 -4.92 -15.24
C PRO A 137 7.30 -3.40 -15.47
N ARG A 138 8.49 -2.79 -15.57
CA ARG A 138 8.67 -1.36 -15.83
C ARG A 138 7.80 -0.83 -16.97
N GLN A 139 7.63 -1.66 -17.99
CA GLN A 139 6.69 -1.44 -19.08
C GLN A 139 5.52 -2.43 -18.94
N PRO A 140 4.43 -2.06 -18.23
CA PRO A 140 3.30 -2.95 -18.03
C PRO A 140 2.63 -3.28 -19.37
N PRO A 141 2.11 -4.52 -19.54
CA PRO A 141 1.25 -4.86 -20.67
C PRO A 141 0.04 -3.92 -20.78
N ARG A 142 -0.43 -3.65 -22.00
CA ARG A 142 -1.54 -2.71 -22.28
C ARG A 142 -2.80 -2.97 -21.45
N HIS A 143 -3.19 -4.24 -21.29
CA HIS A 143 -4.37 -4.61 -20.52
C HIS A 143 -4.29 -4.22 -19.02
N LEU A 144 -3.08 -4.10 -18.45
CA LEU A 144 -2.91 -3.58 -17.08
C LEU A 144 -3.01 -2.05 -17.05
N LEU A 145 -2.53 -1.36 -18.08
CA LEU A 145 -2.61 0.10 -18.18
C LEU A 145 -4.06 0.57 -18.36
N GLU A 146 -4.88 -0.18 -19.10
CA GLU A 146 -6.31 0.12 -19.35
C GLU A 146 -7.16 0.11 -18.07
N THR A 147 -6.66 -0.46 -16.97
CA THR A 147 -7.35 -0.48 -15.67
C THR A 147 -7.38 0.88 -14.96
N ASN A 148 -6.57 1.86 -15.41
CA ASN A 148 -6.26 3.12 -14.71
C ASN A 148 -5.59 2.95 -13.34
N LEU A 149 -5.30 1.72 -12.90
CA LEU A 149 -4.64 1.43 -11.62
C LEU A 149 -3.12 1.71 -11.66
N LEU A 150 -2.54 1.80 -12.85
CA LEU A 150 -1.09 2.00 -13.10
C LEU A 150 -0.80 3.24 -13.97
N ALA A 151 -1.60 4.30 -13.82
CA ALA A 151 -1.51 5.49 -14.66
C ALA A 151 -0.18 6.28 -14.51
N ASN A 152 0.06 7.24 -15.42
CA ASN A 152 1.05 8.31 -15.28
C ASN A 152 2.53 7.89 -15.12
N ASN A 153 2.97 6.84 -15.82
CA ASN A 153 4.35 6.33 -15.68
C ASN A 153 4.71 6.02 -14.21
N LEU A 154 3.74 5.60 -13.41
CA LEU A 154 3.93 5.30 -11.99
C LEU A 154 5.02 4.26 -11.80
N VAL A 155 5.02 3.18 -12.60
CA VAL A 155 5.94 2.05 -12.40
C VAL A 155 7.41 2.46 -12.55
N PRO A 156 7.86 3.11 -13.65
CA PRO A 156 9.21 3.65 -13.73
C PRO A 156 9.58 4.60 -12.58
N ARG A 157 8.67 5.50 -12.18
CA ARG A 157 8.92 6.45 -11.09
C ARG A 157 9.13 5.75 -9.75
N VAL A 158 8.29 4.77 -9.42
CA VAL A 158 8.45 3.99 -8.20
C VAL A 158 9.79 3.24 -8.20
N LEU A 159 10.21 2.70 -9.34
CA LEU A 159 11.50 2.01 -9.45
C LEU A 159 12.68 2.96 -9.23
N ASP A 160 12.65 4.14 -9.85
CA ASP A 160 13.78 5.08 -9.85
C ASP A 160 13.84 5.94 -8.58
N ASP A 161 12.69 6.49 -8.17
CA ASP A 161 12.61 7.51 -7.12
C ASP A 161 12.45 6.89 -5.73
N LEU A 162 12.06 5.61 -5.63
CA LEU A 162 11.82 4.94 -4.35
C LEU A 162 12.60 3.63 -4.20
N VAL A 163 12.43 2.66 -5.11
CA VAL A 163 13.10 1.35 -4.98
C VAL A 163 14.61 1.51 -5.00
N ALA A 164 15.17 2.26 -5.94
CA ALA A 164 16.62 2.45 -6.03
C ALA A 164 17.21 3.16 -4.78
N PRO A 165 16.63 4.26 -4.25
CA PRO A 165 17.04 4.84 -2.98
C PRO A 165 16.88 3.89 -1.78
N MET A 166 15.77 3.16 -1.68
CA MET A 166 15.52 2.20 -0.60
C MET A 166 16.54 1.06 -0.59
N ARG A 167 16.96 0.57 -1.77
CA ARG A 167 18.06 -0.42 -1.90
C ARG A 167 19.38 0.15 -1.40
N LYS A 168 19.70 1.41 -1.74
CA LYS A 168 20.92 2.07 -1.26
C LYS A 168 20.92 2.28 0.26
N LEU A 169 19.75 2.53 0.84
CA LEU A 169 19.59 2.72 2.28
C LEU A 169 19.54 1.40 3.05
N SER A 170 19.30 0.26 2.38
CA SER A 170 19.13 -1.05 3.00
C SER A 170 18.21 -0.97 4.22
N LEU A 171 16.96 -0.54 3.98
CA LEU A 171 15.99 -0.35 5.06
C LEU A 171 15.72 -1.67 5.79
N SER A 172 15.81 -1.63 7.10
CA SER A 172 15.39 -2.73 7.98
C SER A 172 13.86 -2.84 8.04
N GLU A 173 13.36 -4.01 8.44
CA GLU A 173 11.91 -4.20 8.67
C GLU A 173 11.35 -3.15 9.63
N ALA A 174 12.07 -2.86 10.71
CA ALA A 174 11.63 -1.90 11.71
C ALA A 174 11.51 -0.48 11.12
N GLU A 175 12.45 -0.05 10.27
CA GLU A 175 12.38 1.25 9.60
C GLU A 175 11.21 1.32 8.60
N ILE A 176 10.92 0.22 7.89
CA ILE A 176 9.77 0.14 6.97
C ILE A 176 8.45 0.24 7.73
N VAL A 177 8.34 -0.43 8.88
CA VAL A 177 7.16 -0.34 9.76
C VAL A 177 6.95 1.09 10.26
N VAL A 178 8.02 1.76 10.67
CA VAL A 178 7.96 3.16 11.12
C VAL A 178 7.59 4.11 9.99
N LEU A 179 8.17 3.95 8.79
CA LEU A 179 7.78 4.70 7.59
C LEU A 179 6.30 4.48 7.23
N SER A 180 5.81 3.25 7.36
CA SER A 180 4.40 2.92 7.12
C SER A 180 3.48 3.70 8.06
N ALA A 181 3.84 3.80 9.33
CA ALA A 181 3.12 4.62 10.30
C ALA A 181 3.19 6.12 9.93
N LEU A 182 4.35 6.63 9.52
CA LEU A 182 4.51 8.04 9.12
C LEU A 182 3.70 8.43 7.88
N VAL A 183 3.49 7.51 6.95
CA VAL A 183 2.64 7.73 5.76
C VAL A 183 1.16 7.74 6.13
N VAL A 184 0.73 6.88 7.07
CA VAL A 184 -0.68 6.81 7.49
C VAL A 184 -1.04 7.94 8.46
N LEU A 185 -0.08 8.43 9.26
CA LEU A 185 -0.24 9.59 10.12
C LEU A 185 -0.16 10.89 9.31
N ASP A 186 -1.25 11.19 8.61
CA ASP A 186 -1.41 12.41 7.83
C ASP A 186 -2.34 13.41 8.54
N PRO A 187 -1.80 14.39 9.29
CA PRO A 187 -2.61 15.41 9.96
C PRO A 187 -3.27 16.40 9.00
N ASP A 188 -2.83 16.44 7.74
CA ASP A 188 -3.31 17.38 6.72
C ASP A 188 -4.43 16.77 5.85
N SER A 189 -4.86 15.55 6.17
CA SER A 189 -5.92 14.83 5.47
C SER A 189 -7.25 15.64 5.46
N PRO A 190 -7.83 15.89 4.26
CA PRO A 190 -9.08 16.66 4.15
C PRO A 190 -10.24 15.97 4.86
N GLY A 191 -10.92 16.69 5.75
CA GLY A 191 -12.07 16.17 6.50
C GLY A 191 -11.78 15.80 7.95
N LEU A 192 -10.54 15.99 8.42
CA LEU A 192 -10.20 15.94 9.84
C LEU A 192 -10.67 17.20 10.58
N SER A 193 -11.14 17.04 11.81
CA SER A 193 -11.27 18.15 12.76
C SER A 193 -9.90 18.67 13.22
N GLU A 194 -9.85 19.92 13.70
CA GLU A 194 -8.61 20.52 14.24
C GLU A 194 -8.03 19.69 15.40
N SER A 195 -8.88 19.15 16.27
CA SER A 195 -8.47 18.27 17.37
C SER A 195 -7.81 16.99 16.88
N SER A 196 -8.39 16.37 15.84
CA SER A 196 -7.88 15.14 15.25
C SER A 196 -6.57 15.37 14.49
N SER A 197 -6.49 16.46 13.71
CA SER A 197 -5.27 16.89 13.05
C SER A 197 -4.13 17.10 14.06
N LEU A 198 -4.39 17.78 15.18
CA LEU A 198 -3.43 17.97 16.25
C LEU A 198 -3.00 16.64 16.89
N ALA A 199 -3.94 15.74 17.17
CA ALA A 199 -3.65 14.44 17.77
C ALA A 199 -2.77 13.56 16.86
N LEU A 200 -3.07 13.53 15.55
CA LEU A 200 -2.27 12.82 14.56
C LEU A 200 -0.88 13.44 14.42
N SER A 201 -0.77 14.78 14.43
CA SER A 201 0.51 15.49 14.40
C SER A 201 1.39 15.12 15.60
N GLN A 202 0.85 15.15 16.82
CA GLN A 202 1.58 14.74 18.04
C GLN A 202 1.98 13.25 18.03
N LEU A 203 1.14 12.38 17.46
CA LEU A 203 1.51 10.98 17.29
C LEU A 203 2.61 10.82 16.23
N ARG A 204 2.56 11.59 15.14
CA ARG A 204 3.59 11.61 14.10
C ARG A 204 4.95 12.04 14.64
N ASP A 205 5.00 13.07 15.48
CA ASP A 205 6.23 13.50 16.16
C ASP A 205 6.83 12.38 17.03
N ARG A 206 5.99 11.64 17.75
CA ARG A 206 6.43 10.48 18.55
C ARG A 206 6.99 9.36 17.67
N VAL A 207 6.37 9.09 16.53
CA VAL A 207 6.85 8.09 15.56
C VAL A 207 8.17 8.51 14.91
N GLN A 208 8.35 9.80 14.56
CA GLN A 208 9.64 10.31 14.08
C GLN A 208 10.74 10.19 15.14
N ASN A 209 10.42 10.50 16.39
CA ASN A 209 11.35 10.28 17.50
C ASN A 209 11.72 8.79 17.63
N ALA A 210 10.74 7.88 17.52
CA ALA A 210 11.00 6.45 17.55
C ALA A 210 11.91 5.99 16.39
N LEU A 211 11.74 6.54 15.18
CA LEU A 211 12.66 6.29 14.05
C LEU A 211 14.09 6.72 14.39
N PHE A 212 14.26 7.92 14.94
CA PHE A 212 15.57 8.42 15.33
C PHE A 212 16.23 7.53 16.38
N GLN A 213 15.47 7.09 17.39
CA GLN A 213 15.95 6.16 18.41
C GLN A 213 16.37 4.81 17.81
N LEU A 214 15.53 4.23 16.95
CA LEU A 214 15.81 2.98 16.26
C LEU A 214 17.12 3.05 15.46
N ILE A 215 17.34 4.15 14.73
CA ILE A 215 18.59 4.34 13.97
C ILE A 215 19.79 4.51 14.90
N ARG A 216 19.60 5.28 15.98
CA ARG A 216 20.66 5.55 16.97
C ARG A 216 21.15 4.29 17.66
N GLU A 217 20.25 3.40 18.05
CA GLU A 217 20.57 2.13 18.72
C GLU A 217 21.36 1.18 17.82
N ASN A 218 21.17 1.27 16.50
CA ASN A 218 21.83 0.41 15.52
C ASN A 218 23.11 1.03 14.90
N SER A 219 23.53 2.22 15.35
CA SER A 219 24.66 2.97 14.77
C SER A 219 25.78 3.22 15.77
N SER A 220 27.03 3.12 15.33
CA SER A 220 28.21 3.35 16.16
C SER A 220 28.65 4.83 16.27
N ALA A 221 28.17 5.71 15.37
CA ALA A 221 28.57 7.11 15.33
C ALA A 221 27.37 8.07 15.15
N LEU A 222 27.35 9.19 15.88
CA LEU A 222 26.18 10.08 15.89
C LEU A 222 25.95 10.81 14.55
N HIS A 223 27.01 11.17 13.82
CA HIS A 223 26.85 11.86 12.53
C HIS A 223 26.19 10.97 11.48
N THR A 224 26.42 9.65 11.52
CA THR A 224 25.76 8.70 10.61
C THR A 224 24.27 8.53 10.95
N VAL A 225 23.89 8.69 12.22
CA VAL A 225 22.48 8.67 12.67
C VAL A 225 21.68 9.80 12.03
N THR A 226 22.14 11.05 12.17
CA THR A 226 21.41 12.22 11.64
C THR A 226 21.29 12.16 10.12
N SER A 227 22.38 11.80 9.42
CA SER A 227 22.34 11.66 7.95
C SER A 227 21.40 10.54 7.51
N ARG A 228 21.42 9.38 8.17
CA ARG A 228 20.51 8.27 7.85
C ARG A 228 19.05 8.65 8.09
N PHE A 229 18.75 9.27 9.23
CA PHE A 229 17.41 9.75 9.56
C PHE A 229 16.88 10.71 8.48
N GLY A 230 17.67 11.73 8.11
CA GLY A 230 17.31 12.65 7.04
C GLY A 230 17.07 11.94 5.70
N ASN A 231 17.97 11.04 5.31
CA ASN A 231 17.85 10.30 4.05
C ASN A 231 16.61 9.39 4.00
N ILE A 232 16.22 8.80 5.13
CA ILE A 232 15.00 7.99 5.23
C ILE A 232 13.75 8.86 5.08
N LEU A 233 13.70 10.03 5.74
CA LEU A 233 12.55 10.93 5.61
C LEU A 233 12.41 11.53 4.21
N LEU A 234 13.51 11.66 3.46
CA LEU A 234 13.48 12.08 2.05
C LEU A 234 12.79 11.09 1.10
N LEU A 235 12.44 9.87 1.58
CA LEU A 235 11.61 8.93 0.83
C LEU A 235 10.12 9.27 0.86
N LEU A 236 9.67 10.16 1.76
CA LEU A 236 8.24 10.49 1.91
C LEU A 236 7.70 11.41 0.81
N PRO A 237 8.38 12.50 0.38
CA PRO A 237 7.83 13.41 -0.62
C PRO A 237 7.44 12.78 -1.97
N PRO A 238 8.21 11.83 -2.55
CA PRO A 238 7.82 11.18 -3.81
C PRO A 238 6.57 10.28 -3.71
N LEU A 239 6.07 9.99 -2.51
CA LEU A 239 4.87 9.20 -2.29
C LEU A 239 3.58 10.04 -2.40
N ALA A 240 3.67 11.34 -2.19
CA ALA A 240 2.54 12.28 -2.16
C ALA A 240 2.02 12.65 -3.56
#